data_AF-A0A524F558-F1
#
_entry.id   AF-A0A524F558-F1
#
_cell.length_a   1.000
_cell.length_b   1.000
_cell.length_c   1.000
_cell.angle_alpha   90.00
_cell.angle_beta   90.00
_cell.angle_gamma   90.00
#
_symmetry.space_group_name_H-M   'P 1'
#
loop_
_entity.id
_entity.type
_entity.pdbx_description
1 polymer ?
#
loop_
_entity_poly.entity_id
_entity_poly.type
_entity_poly.pdbx_seq_one_letter_code
_entity_poly.pdbx_strand_id
1 'polypeptide(L)'
;MLEYKIDDYITLRLVNKKTVIYIKGERFMQCKYLLLINPHEQEKQREIDSIDEAADELSSELENGLKPIDLGITPKQEFWGHCSNIQAWVENNYDTRLLHRSLSFFLLMKIAEKGDERAKIFFKEEIAKRLSSGNKNVISFLIEESLISYLDHEEIIQCILIPEEVEIIFELEKLLGIELIWTFWKARESTVYHIEDKHVKEINLNNLKLNKFPDILGQLIYLEKINLSNNNINSIPFSALKDLKYLKELNLSNNPISIAEKKKKKELRPDLDLI
;
A
#
# COMPACT_ATOMS: atom_id res chain seq x y z
N MET A 1 -1.61 16.92 39.74
CA MET A 1 -1.51 16.28 38.42
C MET A 1 -2.86 15.66 38.14
N LEU A 2 -3.52 15.98 37.03
CA LEU A 2 -4.80 15.37 36.67
C LEU A 2 -4.51 14.16 35.77
N GLU A 3 -5.15 13.04 36.04
CA GLU A 3 -5.00 11.78 35.30
C GLU A 3 -6.37 11.22 34.97
N TYR A 4 -6.52 10.66 33.78
CA TYR A 4 -7.72 9.97 33.33
C TYR A 4 -7.33 8.69 32.58
N LYS A 5 -7.79 7.55 33.08
CA LYS A 5 -7.59 6.23 32.45
C LYS A 5 -8.78 5.96 31.53
N ILE A 6 -8.51 5.81 30.23
CA ILE A 6 -9.52 5.49 29.21
C ILE A 6 -9.82 3.99 29.28
N ASP A 7 -8.76 3.18 29.21
CA ASP A 7 -8.81 1.73 29.29
C ASP A 7 -7.47 1.18 29.82
N ASP A 8 -7.24 -0.12 29.68
CA ASP A 8 -6.01 -0.77 30.14
C ASP A 8 -4.75 -0.43 29.34
N TYR A 9 -4.88 0.28 28.23
CA TYR A 9 -3.79 0.69 27.36
C TYR A 9 -3.57 2.21 27.41
N ILE A 10 -4.62 3.03 27.37
CA ILE A 10 -4.53 4.48 27.21
C ILE A 10 -4.79 5.20 28.53
N THR A 11 -3.88 6.10 28.89
CA THR A 11 -4.04 7.03 30.01
C THR A 11 -3.63 8.43 29.58
N LEU A 12 -4.41 9.45 29.92
CA LEU A 12 -4.07 10.85 29.68
C LEU A 12 -3.68 11.52 31.00
N ARG A 13 -2.65 12.37 30.96
CA ARG A 13 -2.23 13.18 32.11
C ARG A 13 -2.09 14.64 31.71
N LEU A 14 -2.57 15.54 32.57
CA LEU A 14 -2.29 16.97 32.46
C LEU A 14 -0.98 17.28 33.17
N VAL A 15 0.07 17.55 32.39
CA VAL A 15 1.43 17.83 32.85
C VAL A 15 1.86 19.19 32.32
N ASN A 16 2.25 20.11 33.21
CA ASN A 16 2.69 21.47 32.85
C ASN A 16 1.72 22.19 31.89
N LYS A 17 0.40 22.12 32.20
CA LYS A 17 -0.70 22.68 31.39
C LYS A 17 -0.86 22.07 29.99
N LYS A 18 -0.25 20.92 29.71
CA LYS A 18 -0.42 20.18 28.45
C LYS A 18 -0.98 18.78 28.71
N THR A 19 -1.90 18.36 27.86
CA THR A 19 -2.41 16.98 27.83
C THR A 19 -1.35 16.08 27.22
N VAL A 20 -0.99 15.00 27.90
CA VAL A 20 -0.01 14.01 27.46
C VAL A 20 -0.66 12.64 27.47
N ILE A 21 -0.57 11.92 26.36
CA ILE A 21 -1.10 10.56 26.20
C ILE A 21 -0.02 9.55 26.61
N TYR A 22 -0.41 8.47 27.27
CA TYR A 22 0.43 7.34 27.63
C TYR A 22 -0.22 6.05 27.14
N ILE A 23 0.58 5.16 26.55
CA ILE A 23 0.17 3.82 26.11
C ILE A 23 0.94 2.79 26.95
N LYS A 24 0.22 1.97 27.72
CA LYS A 24 0.77 1.03 28.72
C LYS A 24 1.82 1.68 29.64
N GLY A 25 1.56 2.91 30.07
CA GLY A 25 2.44 3.67 30.98
C GLY A 25 3.63 4.36 30.30
N GLU A 26 3.88 4.11 29.01
CA GLU A 26 4.90 4.83 28.24
C GLU A 26 4.31 6.08 27.60
N ARG A 27 5.03 7.20 27.67
CA ARG A 27 4.58 8.45 27.05
C ARG A 27 4.51 8.28 25.54
N PHE A 28 3.32 8.51 24.97
CA PHE A 28 3.13 8.58 23.54
C PHE A 28 3.76 9.88 23.02
N MET A 29 4.91 9.74 22.37
CA MET A 29 5.53 10.82 21.63
C MET A 29 5.04 10.69 20.20
N GLN A 30 4.26 11.66 19.73
CA GLN A 30 3.96 11.75 18.31
C GLN A 30 5.30 11.87 17.58
N CYS A 31 5.70 10.81 16.87
CA CYS A 31 6.90 10.85 16.06
C CYS A 31 6.76 12.01 15.07
N LYS A 32 7.86 12.71 14.80
CA LYS A 32 7.93 13.95 14.00
C LYS A 32 7.45 13.82 12.54
N TYR A 33 6.85 12.69 12.15
CA TYR A 33 6.50 12.32 10.78
C TYR A 33 5.16 12.90 10.32
N LEU A 34 4.90 14.16 10.71
CA LEU A 34 3.85 15.00 10.11
C LEU A 34 4.34 15.65 8.81
N LEU A 35 5.19 14.96 8.05
CA LEU A 35 5.80 15.46 6.81
C LEU A 35 5.94 14.32 5.79
N LEU A 36 4.80 13.80 5.32
CA LEU A 36 4.72 13.11 4.02
C LEU A 36 3.64 13.74 3.13
N ILE A 37 3.50 15.06 3.22
CA ILE A 37 3.10 15.89 2.10
C ILE A 37 4.25 16.87 1.93
N ASN A 38 5.06 16.69 0.90
CA ASN A 38 6.04 17.71 0.50
C ASN A 38 5.26 18.74 -0.35
N PRO A 39 4.92 19.93 0.18
CA PRO A 39 4.12 20.91 -0.57
C PRO A 39 4.92 21.62 -1.65
N HIS A 40 6.24 21.36 -1.73
CA HIS A 40 7.18 22.14 -2.53
C HIS A 40 7.79 21.42 -3.74
N GLU A 41 7.31 20.24 -4.13
CA GLU A 41 7.59 19.73 -5.48
C GLU A 41 6.51 20.21 -6.46
N GLN A 42 6.74 21.46 -6.90
CA GLN A 42 6.36 22.13 -8.15
C GLN A 42 4.92 21.99 -8.68
N GLU A 43 4.19 23.10 -8.50
CA GLU A 43 3.19 23.68 -9.42
C GLU A 43 2.91 22.90 -10.71
N LYS A 44 1.82 22.14 -10.69
CA LYS A 44 0.77 22.11 -11.72
C LYS A 44 -0.51 21.77 -10.97
N GLN A 45 -1.56 22.59 -11.16
CA GLN A 45 -2.91 22.44 -10.62
C GLN A 45 -3.18 21.05 -10.04
N ARG A 46 -3.12 20.93 -8.71
CA ARG A 46 -3.52 19.70 -8.02
C ARG A 46 -5.03 19.59 -8.18
N GLU A 47 -5.47 18.68 -9.01
CA GLU A 47 -6.78 18.08 -8.81
C GLU A 47 -6.74 17.44 -7.41
N ILE A 48 -7.66 17.85 -6.55
CA ILE A 48 -7.81 17.28 -5.22
C ILE A 48 -8.28 15.84 -5.43
N ASP A 49 -7.35 14.89 -5.40
CA ASP A 49 -7.60 13.49 -5.73
C ASP A 49 -8.39 12.75 -4.64
N SER A 50 -8.60 13.39 -3.48
CA SER A 50 -9.51 12.88 -2.46
C SER A 50 -10.05 13.97 -1.53
N ILE A 51 -11.24 13.73 -0.99
CA ILE A 51 -11.84 14.51 0.10
C ILE A 51 -10.86 14.64 1.30
N ASP A 52 -9.92 13.70 1.43
CA ASP A 52 -8.95 13.64 2.52
C ASP A 52 -7.83 14.69 2.38
N GLU A 53 -7.37 14.98 1.15
CA GLU A 53 -6.36 16.02 0.90
C GLU A 53 -6.96 17.41 1.15
N ALA A 54 -8.23 17.61 0.79
CA ALA A 54 -8.98 18.82 1.12
C ALA A 54 -9.21 19.00 2.62
N ALA A 55 -9.42 17.93 3.38
CA ALA A 55 -9.63 18.00 4.83
C ALA A 55 -8.35 18.37 5.58
N ASP A 56 -7.21 17.83 5.17
CA ASP A 56 -5.90 18.19 5.72
C ASP A 56 -5.53 19.65 5.38
N GLU A 57 -5.78 20.11 4.14
CA GLU A 57 -5.62 21.52 3.77
C GLU A 57 -6.54 22.45 4.57
N LEU A 58 -7.85 22.13 4.69
CA LEU A 58 -8.78 22.90 5.51
C LEU A 58 -8.37 22.95 6.99
N SER A 59 -7.86 21.84 7.53
CA SER A 59 -7.40 21.78 8.91
C SER A 59 -6.17 22.65 9.14
N SER A 60 -5.25 22.69 8.18
CA SER A 60 -4.07 23.55 8.20
C SER A 60 -4.42 25.03 8.06
N GLU A 61 -5.48 25.37 7.32
CA GLU A 61 -6.03 26.72 7.24
C GLU A 61 -6.74 27.14 8.55
N LEU A 62 -7.40 26.22 9.24
CA LEU A 62 -8.05 26.46 10.54
C LEU A 62 -7.04 26.56 11.71
N GLU A 63 -5.90 25.87 11.64
CA GLU A 63 -4.84 25.95 12.66
C GLU A 63 -4.05 27.28 12.63
N ASN A 64 -4.16 28.05 11.54
CA ASN A 64 -3.39 29.28 11.34
C ASN A 64 -3.92 30.54 12.07
N GLY A 65 -4.57 30.43 13.24
CA GLY A 65 -4.88 31.68 13.98
C GLY A 65 -5.41 31.65 15.41
N LEU A 66 -6.07 30.59 15.88
CA LEU A 66 -6.72 30.62 17.19
C LEU A 66 -6.22 29.48 18.07
N LYS A 67 -5.48 29.80 19.13
CA LYS A 67 -5.14 28.83 20.16
C LYS A 67 -6.34 28.66 21.10
N PRO A 68 -6.51 27.49 21.75
CA PRO A 68 -7.59 27.28 22.72
C PRO A 68 -7.66 28.38 23.81
N ILE A 69 -6.52 28.94 24.19
CA ILE A 69 -6.45 30.04 25.16
C ILE A 69 -7.06 31.34 24.64
N ASP A 70 -6.99 31.60 23.33
CA ASP A 70 -7.60 32.75 22.66
C ASP A 70 -9.13 32.62 22.64
N LEU A 71 -9.64 31.38 22.77
CA LEU A 71 -11.06 31.05 22.91
C LEU A 71 -11.52 30.94 24.39
N GLY A 72 -10.65 31.27 25.35
CA GLY A 72 -10.95 31.20 26.78
C GLY A 72 -11.01 29.77 27.35
N ILE A 73 -10.54 28.77 26.60
CA ILE A 73 -10.52 27.37 27.04
C ILE A 73 -9.35 27.17 27.99
N THR A 74 -9.65 26.76 29.23
CA THR A 74 -8.61 26.44 30.21
C THR A 74 -7.92 25.11 29.88
N PRO A 75 -6.65 24.90 30.27
CA PRO A 75 -5.97 23.61 30.09
C PRO A 75 -6.72 22.41 30.69
N LYS A 76 -7.53 22.64 31.73
CA LYS A 76 -8.37 21.60 32.33
C LYS A 76 -9.57 21.25 31.45
N GLN A 77 -10.22 22.25 30.83
CA GLN A 77 -11.32 22.02 29.89
C GLN A 77 -10.82 21.33 28.62
N GLU A 78 -9.71 21.79 28.07
CA GLU A 78 -9.04 21.15 26.93
C GLU A 78 -8.69 19.69 27.23
N PHE A 79 -8.13 19.42 28.41
CA PHE A 79 -7.83 18.05 28.86
C PHE A 79 -9.06 17.14 28.84
N TRP A 80 -10.19 17.59 29.39
CA TRP A 80 -11.42 16.79 29.39
C TRP A 80 -12.01 16.62 27.98
N GLY A 81 -11.88 17.63 27.11
CA GLY A 81 -12.22 17.50 25.69
C GLY A 81 -11.40 16.41 24.99
N HIS A 82 -10.08 16.41 25.18
CA HIS A 82 -9.20 15.38 24.62
C HIS A 82 -9.53 13.98 25.17
N CYS A 83 -9.81 13.87 26.47
CA CYS A 83 -10.23 12.61 27.10
C CYS A 83 -11.53 12.10 26.47
N SER A 84 -12.53 12.97 26.28
CA SER A 84 -13.82 12.60 25.69
C SER A 84 -13.66 12.13 24.24
N ASN A 85 -12.84 12.82 23.45
CA ASN A 85 -12.61 12.45 22.05
C ASN A 85 -11.90 11.08 21.94
N ILE A 86 -10.87 10.85 22.76
CA ILE A 86 -10.14 9.57 22.76
C ILE A 86 -11.02 8.44 23.32
N GLN A 87 -11.85 8.72 24.33
CA GLN A 87 -12.82 7.74 24.84
C GLN A 87 -13.79 7.33 23.75
N ALA A 88 -14.39 8.30 23.05
CA ALA A 88 -15.31 8.03 21.95
C ALA A 88 -14.64 7.23 20.82
N TRP A 89 -13.38 7.54 20.51
CA TRP A 89 -12.58 6.79 19.54
C TRP A 89 -12.39 5.32 19.93
N VAL A 90 -12.02 5.03 21.18
CA VAL A 90 -11.86 3.65 21.69
C VAL A 90 -13.21 2.89 21.73
N GLU A 91 -14.27 3.56 22.15
CA GLU A 91 -15.62 2.96 22.24
C GLU A 91 -16.15 2.61 20.85
N ASN A 92 -15.88 3.44 19.85
CA ASN A 92 -16.30 3.23 18.46
C ASN A 92 -15.25 2.47 17.64
N ASN A 93 -14.62 1.45 18.21
CA ASN A 93 -13.75 0.53 17.47
C ASN A 93 -12.57 1.22 16.75
N TYR A 94 -11.98 2.24 17.39
CA TYR A 94 -10.86 3.00 16.83
C TYR A 94 -11.17 3.68 15.48
N ASP A 95 -12.44 4.03 15.23
CA ASP A 95 -12.87 4.71 14.00
C ASP A 95 -12.00 5.95 13.72
N THR A 96 -11.17 5.87 12.68
CA THR A 96 -10.15 6.88 12.36
C THR A 96 -10.74 8.24 11.96
N ARG A 97 -12.06 8.34 11.80
CA ARG A 97 -12.80 9.59 11.55
C ARG A 97 -13.10 10.40 12.81
N LEU A 98 -12.98 9.80 14.00
CA LEU A 98 -13.33 10.44 15.29
C LEU A 98 -12.17 11.23 15.92
N LEU A 99 -10.96 11.04 15.42
CA LEU A 99 -9.75 11.77 15.80
C LEU A 99 -9.02 12.21 14.54
N HIS A 100 -8.09 13.15 14.67
CA HIS A 100 -7.22 13.56 13.56
C HIS A 100 -6.50 12.33 12.98
N ARG A 101 -6.63 12.08 11.66
CA ARG A 101 -6.25 10.82 11.01
C ARG A 101 -4.81 10.38 11.32
N SER A 102 -3.85 11.31 11.34
CA SER A 102 -2.46 10.99 11.68
C SER A 102 -2.29 10.54 13.13
N LEU A 103 -2.98 11.19 14.07
CA LEU A 103 -2.96 10.83 15.48
C LEU A 103 -3.64 9.48 15.70
N SER A 104 -4.81 9.25 15.08
CA SER A 104 -5.56 7.99 15.13
C SER A 104 -4.69 6.81 14.69
N PHE A 105 -4.00 6.94 13.55
CA PHE A 105 -3.17 5.88 13.00
C PHE A 105 -2.02 5.50 13.95
N PHE A 106 -1.25 6.48 14.44
CA PHE A 106 -0.10 6.20 15.30
C PHE A 106 -0.51 5.73 16.69
N LEU A 107 -1.63 6.22 17.23
CA LEU A 107 -2.19 5.67 18.48
C LEU A 107 -2.59 4.21 18.28
N LEU A 108 -3.33 3.90 17.21
CA LEU A 108 -3.77 2.55 16.90
C LEU A 108 -2.59 1.59 16.72
N MET A 109 -1.57 2.01 15.97
CA MET A 109 -0.30 1.30 15.81
C MET A 109 0.36 0.99 17.16
N LYS A 110 0.53 2.00 18.02
CA LYS A 110 1.18 1.82 19.32
C LYS A 110 0.38 0.93 20.26
N ILE A 111 -0.95 1.00 20.22
CA ILE A 111 -1.81 0.13 21.03
C ILE A 111 -1.71 -1.31 20.54
N ALA A 112 -1.71 -1.54 19.22
CA ALA A 112 -1.51 -2.85 18.60
C ALA A 112 -0.13 -3.46 18.95
N GLU A 113 0.95 -2.66 18.87
CA GLU A 113 2.31 -3.08 19.27
C GLU A 113 2.38 -3.51 20.74
N LYS A 114 1.58 -2.90 21.62
CA LYS A 114 1.49 -3.26 23.04
C LYS A 114 0.61 -4.48 23.31
N GLY A 115 0.06 -5.11 22.27
CA GLY A 115 -0.64 -6.39 22.36
C GLY A 115 -2.14 -6.30 22.62
N ASP A 116 -2.81 -5.20 22.28
CA ASP A 116 -4.28 -5.19 22.21
C ASP A 116 -4.72 -5.90 20.93
N GLU A 117 -5.39 -7.05 21.08
CA GLU A 117 -5.88 -7.85 19.95
C GLU A 117 -6.96 -7.13 19.13
N ARG A 118 -7.82 -6.32 19.76
CA ARG A 118 -8.82 -5.51 19.04
C ARG A 118 -8.10 -4.45 18.21
N ALA A 119 -7.13 -3.76 18.80
CA ALA A 119 -6.35 -2.76 18.07
C ALA A 119 -5.57 -3.36 16.91
N LYS A 120 -5.00 -4.57 17.04
CA LYS A 120 -4.32 -5.26 15.94
C LYS A 120 -5.25 -5.50 14.75
N ILE A 121 -6.49 -5.94 14.98
CA ILE A 121 -7.49 -6.15 13.92
C ILE A 121 -7.75 -4.84 13.18
N PHE A 122 -8.11 -3.77 13.90
CA PHE A 122 -8.40 -2.49 13.26
C PHE A 122 -7.16 -1.84 12.63
N PHE A 123 -5.97 -2.03 13.21
CA PHE A 123 -4.73 -1.54 12.63
C PHE A 123 -4.43 -2.22 11.29
N LYS A 124 -4.67 -3.53 11.22
CA LYS A 124 -4.54 -4.33 9.99
C LYS A 124 -5.47 -3.82 8.89
N GLU A 125 -6.75 -3.60 9.19
CA GLU A 125 -7.71 -3.00 8.25
C GLU A 125 -7.27 -1.62 7.76
N GLU A 126 -6.67 -0.82 8.65
CA GLU A 126 -6.25 0.54 8.38
C GLU A 126 -4.97 0.61 7.54
N ILE A 127 -4.09 -0.40 7.64
CA ILE A 127 -2.99 -0.65 6.71
C ILE A 127 -3.53 -1.08 5.35
N ALA A 128 -4.47 -2.04 5.31
CA ALA A 128 -5.08 -2.53 4.07
C ALA A 128 -5.75 -1.40 3.27
N LYS A 129 -6.49 -0.50 3.94
CA LYS A 129 -7.07 0.71 3.31
C LYS A 129 -6.01 1.62 2.70
N ARG A 130 -4.91 1.88 3.42
CA ARG A 130 -3.79 2.71 2.93
C ARG A 130 -3.08 2.07 1.75
N LEU A 131 -2.83 0.77 1.81
CA LEU A 131 -2.22 0.02 0.72
C LEU A 131 -3.12 0.04 -0.53
N SER A 132 -4.43 -0.15 -0.34
CA SER A 132 -5.44 -0.13 -1.40
C SER A 132 -5.62 1.23 -2.09
N SER A 133 -5.11 2.32 -1.48
CA SER A 133 -5.18 3.66 -2.07
C SER A 133 -4.31 3.80 -3.32
N GLY A 134 -3.30 2.94 -3.50
CA GLY A 134 -2.34 3.05 -4.60
C GLY A 134 -1.38 4.25 -4.50
N ASN A 135 -1.50 5.09 -3.46
CA ASN A 135 -0.64 6.25 -3.28
C ASN A 135 0.80 5.80 -2.97
N LYS A 136 1.72 6.02 -3.91
CA LYS A 136 3.10 5.55 -3.83
C LYS A 136 3.82 6.07 -2.57
N ASN A 137 3.55 7.28 -2.11
CA ASN A 137 4.18 7.83 -0.90
C ASN A 137 3.69 7.11 0.36
N VAL A 138 2.38 6.84 0.44
CA VAL A 138 1.79 6.08 1.55
C VAL A 138 2.34 4.65 1.55
N ILE A 139 2.45 4.02 0.38
CA ILE A 139 2.97 2.66 0.23
C ILE A 139 4.45 2.60 0.61
N SER A 140 5.28 3.55 0.17
CA SER A 140 6.69 3.66 0.59
C SER A 140 6.79 3.73 2.11
N PHE A 141 5.99 4.59 2.75
CA PHE A 141 5.95 4.70 4.21
C PHE A 141 5.59 3.38 4.90
N LEU A 142 4.55 2.67 4.42
CA LEU A 142 4.14 1.39 4.99
C LEU A 142 5.26 0.33 4.88
N ILE A 143 6.04 0.36 3.81
CA ILE A 143 7.16 -0.56 3.56
C ILE A 143 8.37 -0.20 4.43
N GLU A 144 8.77 1.06 4.45
CA GLU A 144 9.91 1.57 5.22
C GLU A 144 9.74 1.32 6.72
N GLU A 145 8.54 1.53 7.24
CA GLU A 145 8.19 1.27 8.64
C GLU A 145 7.83 -0.19 8.91
N SER A 146 7.98 -1.08 7.93
CA SER A 146 7.69 -2.53 8.03
C SER A 146 6.24 -2.84 8.46
N LEU A 147 5.29 -1.93 8.22
CA LEU A 147 3.89 -2.06 8.63
C LEU A 147 3.11 -3.05 7.77
N ILE A 148 3.50 -3.25 6.51
CA ILE A 148 2.96 -4.31 5.67
C ILE A 148 3.14 -5.72 6.26
N SER A 149 4.06 -5.93 7.21
CA SER A 149 4.22 -7.22 7.90
C SER A 149 3.02 -7.65 8.75
N TYR A 150 2.06 -6.75 8.99
CA TYR A 150 0.80 -7.08 9.65
C TYR A 150 -0.21 -7.77 8.72
N LEU A 151 0.00 -7.71 7.41
CA LEU A 151 -0.81 -8.38 6.40
C LEU A 151 -0.07 -9.62 5.89
N ASP A 152 -0.81 -10.69 5.63
CA ASP A 152 -0.27 -11.83 4.91
C ASP A 152 -0.24 -11.58 3.39
N HIS A 153 0.38 -12.51 2.66
CA HIS A 153 0.56 -12.40 1.20
C HIS A 153 -0.78 -12.29 0.46
N GLU A 154 -1.81 -13.02 0.91
CA GLU A 154 -3.13 -13.00 0.29
C GLU A 154 -3.81 -11.64 0.48
N GLU A 155 -3.79 -11.12 1.70
CA GLU A 155 -4.37 -9.83 2.03
C GLU A 155 -3.67 -8.68 1.29
N ILE A 156 -2.35 -8.76 1.15
CA ILE A 156 -1.57 -7.80 0.38
C ILE A 156 -2.01 -7.82 -1.09
N ILE A 157 -2.04 -8.99 -1.71
CA ILE A 157 -2.41 -9.13 -3.13
C ILE A 157 -3.84 -8.60 -3.36
N GLN A 158 -4.79 -8.92 -2.48
CA GLN A 158 -6.17 -8.44 -2.54
C GLN A 158 -6.28 -6.90 -2.42
N CYS A 159 -5.35 -6.24 -1.73
CA CYS A 159 -5.32 -4.77 -1.65
C CYS A 159 -4.82 -4.13 -2.94
N ILE A 160 -3.85 -4.75 -3.59
CA ILE A 160 -3.06 -4.14 -4.66
C ILE A 160 -3.50 -4.54 -6.07
N LEU A 161 -4.32 -5.58 -6.23
CA LEU A 161 -4.85 -6.03 -7.52
C LEU A 161 -6.39 -6.04 -7.54
N ILE A 162 -6.95 -6.06 -8.74
CA ILE A 162 -8.37 -6.38 -8.95
C ILE A 162 -8.63 -7.89 -8.71
N PRO A 163 -9.82 -8.30 -8.25
CA PRO A 163 -10.11 -9.69 -7.90
C PRO A 163 -9.77 -10.71 -9.00
N GLU A 164 -10.01 -10.36 -10.26
CA GLU A 164 -9.72 -11.22 -11.40
C GLU A 164 -8.21 -11.49 -11.56
N GLU A 165 -7.36 -10.49 -11.32
CA GLU A 165 -5.91 -10.65 -11.39
C GLU A 165 -5.34 -11.32 -10.14
N VAL A 166 -6.00 -11.20 -8.99
CA VAL A 166 -5.66 -11.94 -7.76
C VAL A 166 -5.73 -13.45 -8.03
N GLU A 167 -6.82 -13.94 -8.62
CA GLU A 167 -6.99 -15.35 -8.95
C GLU A 167 -5.91 -15.83 -9.92
N ILE A 168 -5.60 -15.03 -10.94
CA ILE A 168 -4.56 -15.34 -11.93
C ILE A 168 -3.17 -15.43 -11.27
N ILE A 169 -2.83 -14.51 -10.37
CA ILE A 169 -1.54 -14.53 -9.66
C ILE A 169 -1.44 -15.78 -8.78
N PHE A 170 -2.48 -16.14 -8.03
CA PHE A 170 -2.45 -17.36 -7.22
C PHE A 170 -2.31 -18.64 -8.04
N GLU A 171 -2.99 -18.73 -9.18
CA GLU A 171 -2.84 -19.86 -10.09
C GLU A 171 -1.42 -19.92 -10.68
N LEU A 172 -0.84 -18.76 -11.02
CA LEU A 172 0.53 -18.67 -11.50
C LEU A 172 1.54 -19.07 -10.41
N GLU A 173 1.39 -18.59 -9.19
CA GLU A 173 2.20 -18.98 -8.01
C GLU A 173 2.15 -20.48 -7.77
N LYS A 174 0.96 -21.06 -7.80
CA LYS A 174 0.76 -22.50 -7.68
C LYS A 174 1.44 -23.28 -8.79
N LEU A 175 1.40 -22.79 -10.03
CA LEU A 175 2.06 -23.40 -11.18
C LEU A 175 3.59 -23.36 -11.04
N LEU A 176 4.13 -22.27 -10.50
CA LEU A 176 5.57 -22.05 -10.34
C LEU A 176 6.14 -22.66 -9.05
N GLY A 177 5.29 -22.90 -8.04
CA GLY A 177 5.70 -23.36 -6.71
C GLY A 177 6.48 -22.29 -5.93
N ILE A 178 6.25 -21.01 -6.21
CA ILE A 178 6.88 -19.86 -5.55
C ILE A 178 5.83 -18.76 -5.32
N GLU A 179 6.01 -17.98 -4.27
CA GLU A 179 5.30 -16.70 -4.10
C GLU A 179 5.98 -15.62 -4.95
N LEU A 180 5.19 -14.85 -5.68
CA LEU A 180 5.69 -13.80 -6.56
C LEU A 180 5.78 -12.47 -5.83
N ILE A 181 6.92 -11.80 -5.95
CA ILE A 181 7.14 -10.50 -5.32
C ILE A 181 6.68 -9.38 -6.26
N TRP A 182 5.87 -8.46 -5.73
CA TRP A 182 5.30 -7.31 -6.43
C TRP A 182 6.11 -6.01 -6.20
N THR A 183 5.84 -5.00 -7.03
CA THR A 183 6.36 -3.63 -6.86
C THR A 183 5.47 -2.56 -7.51
N PHE A 184 5.38 -1.39 -6.88
CA PHE A 184 4.77 -0.17 -7.47
C PHE A 184 5.77 0.72 -8.21
N TRP A 185 7.05 0.38 -8.13
CA TRP A 185 8.13 1.05 -8.85
C TRP A 185 8.60 0.19 -10.01
N LYS A 186 9.07 0.81 -11.09
CA LYS A 186 9.62 0.06 -12.24
C LYS A 186 10.73 -0.88 -11.77
N ALA A 187 10.52 -2.17 -12.00
CA ALA A 187 11.35 -3.23 -11.46
C ALA A 187 12.80 -3.12 -11.98
N ARG A 188 13.78 -3.29 -11.08
CA ARG A 188 15.17 -3.62 -11.46
C ARG A 188 15.41 -5.09 -11.17
N GLU A 189 15.53 -5.88 -12.24
CA GLU A 189 16.12 -7.25 -12.38
C GLU A 189 15.75 -8.37 -11.38
N SER A 190 15.08 -8.08 -10.26
CA SER A 190 14.83 -9.00 -9.14
C SER A 190 13.38 -9.04 -8.66
N THR A 191 12.52 -8.11 -9.12
CA THR A 191 11.08 -8.15 -8.80
C THR A 191 10.32 -8.95 -9.84
N VAL A 192 9.31 -9.71 -9.39
CA VAL A 192 8.56 -10.63 -10.24
C VAL A 192 7.47 -9.91 -11.02
N TYR A 193 6.75 -8.93 -10.45
CA TYR A 193 5.81 -8.15 -11.26
C TYR A 193 5.58 -6.72 -10.78
N HIS A 194 5.35 -5.83 -11.74
CA HIS A 194 5.04 -4.42 -11.53
C HIS A 194 3.54 -4.17 -11.65
N ILE A 195 3.01 -3.40 -10.69
CA ILE A 195 1.60 -3.03 -10.60
C ILE A 195 1.45 -1.53 -10.84
N GLU A 196 0.48 -1.18 -11.67
CA GLU A 196 0.01 0.20 -11.88
C GLU A 196 -1.52 0.17 -12.00
N ASP A 197 -2.20 1.08 -11.30
CA ASP A 197 -3.67 1.18 -11.28
C ASP A 197 -4.38 -0.14 -10.98
N LYS A 198 -3.83 -0.92 -10.03
CA LYS A 198 -4.31 -2.26 -9.63
C LYS A 198 -4.24 -3.34 -10.72
N HIS A 199 -3.44 -3.10 -11.76
CA HIS A 199 -3.20 -4.05 -12.84
C HIS A 199 -1.73 -4.42 -12.94
N VAL A 200 -1.45 -5.69 -13.26
CA VAL A 200 -0.11 -6.18 -13.59
C VAL A 200 0.29 -5.64 -14.97
N LYS A 201 1.32 -4.79 -15.00
CA LYS A 201 1.87 -4.20 -16.23
C LYS A 201 3.11 -4.90 -16.72
N GLU A 202 3.95 -5.37 -15.82
CA GLU A 202 5.20 -6.04 -16.19
C GLU A 202 5.35 -7.29 -15.36
N ILE A 203 5.79 -8.39 -15.97
CA ILE A 203 6.12 -9.62 -15.26
C ILE A 203 7.50 -10.15 -15.67
N ASN A 204 8.27 -10.61 -14.70
CA ASN A 204 9.60 -11.15 -14.83
C ASN A 204 9.68 -12.53 -14.19
N LEU A 205 9.73 -13.54 -15.05
CA LEU A 205 9.84 -14.96 -14.74
C LEU A 205 11.13 -15.54 -15.34
N ASN A 206 12.21 -14.74 -15.38
CA ASN A 206 13.49 -15.17 -15.90
C ASN A 206 14.15 -16.23 -14.98
N ASN A 207 15.00 -17.08 -15.56
CA ASN A 207 15.77 -18.08 -14.79
C ASN A 207 14.95 -19.08 -13.95
N LEU A 208 13.69 -19.35 -14.31
CA LEU A 208 12.81 -20.27 -13.57
C LEU A 208 12.78 -21.70 -14.14
N LYS A 209 13.66 -22.01 -15.11
CA LYS A 209 13.74 -23.33 -15.79
C LYS A 209 12.42 -23.77 -16.43
N LEU A 210 11.59 -22.81 -16.85
CA LEU A 210 10.27 -23.08 -17.44
C LEU A 210 10.43 -23.83 -18.77
N ASN A 211 9.79 -25.00 -18.90
CA ASN A 211 9.81 -25.79 -20.14
C ASN A 211 8.73 -25.37 -21.15
N LYS A 212 7.73 -24.63 -20.68
CA LYS A 212 6.62 -24.10 -21.47
C LYS A 212 6.33 -22.68 -21.01
N PHE A 213 5.76 -21.89 -21.91
CA PHE A 213 5.22 -20.60 -21.53
C PHE A 213 4.00 -20.81 -20.60
N PRO A 214 3.85 -20.01 -19.53
CA PRO A 214 2.66 -20.06 -18.67
C PRO A 214 1.47 -19.40 -19.38
N ASP A 215 0.62 -20.20 -20.04
CA ASP A 215 -0.50 -19.68 -20.86
C ASP A 215 -1.47 -18.78 -20.08
N ILE A 216 -1.53 -18.92 -18.76
CA ILE A 216 -2.33 -18.08 -17.87
C ILE A 216 -1.95 -16.59 -17.93
N LEU A 217 -0.71 -16.26 -18.32
CA LEU A 217 -0.30 -14.87 -18.54
C LEU A 217 -1.13 -14.19 -19.62
N GLY A 218 -1.76 -14.94 -20.53
CA GLY A 218 -2.69 -14.41 -21.52
C GLY A 218 -3.96 -13.78 -20.94
N GLN A 219 -4.28 -14.05 -19.66
CA GLN A 219 -5.44 -13.49 -18.97
C GLN A 219 -5.14 -12.12 -18.32
N LEU A 220 -3.87 -11.76 -18.14
CA LEU A 220 -3.44 -10.45 -17.64
C LEU A 220 -3.45 -9.43 -18.79
N ILE A 221 -4.63 -9.03 -19.23
CA ILE A 221 -4.84 -8.28 -20.48
C ILE A 221 -4.14 -6.92 -20.53
N TYR A 222 -3.76 -6.36 -19.38
CA TYR A 222 -3.06 -5.08 -19.24
C TYR A 222 -1.53 -5.19 -19.24
N LEU A 223 -0.98 -6.40 -19.43
CA LEU A 223 0.47 -6.60 -19.54
C LEU A 223 1.06 -5.80 -20.70
N GLU A 224 2.13 -5.07 -20.38
CA GLU A 224 2.97 -4.33 -21.31
C GLU A 224 4.30 -5.02 -21.56
N LYS A 225 4.85 -5.72 -20.56
CA LYS A 225 6.15 -6.39 -20.65
C LYS A 225 6.14 -7.78 -20.01
N ILE A 226 6.70 -8.75 -20.71
CA ILE A 226 6.92 -10.11 -20.19
C ILE A 226 8.40 -10.45 -20.38
N ASN A 227 9.09 -10.75 -19.28
CA ASN A 227 10.44 -11.30 -19.31
C ASN A 227 10.43 -12.78 -18.91
N LEU A 228 10.73 -13.64 -19.87
CA LEU A 228 10.85 -15.09 -19.73
C LEU A 228 12.25 -15.56 -20.14
N SER A 229 13.24 -14.68 -20.12
CA SER A 229 14.61 -15.00 -20.52
C SER A 229 15.23 -16.11 -19.67
N ASN A 230 16.20 -16.82 -20.24
CA ASN A 230 16.96 -17.86 -19.54
C ASN A 230 16.05 -18.99 -18.98
N ASN A 231 15.12 -19.47 -19.81
CA ASN A 231 14.27 -20.62 -19.51
C ASN A 231 14.48 -21.71 -20.59
N ASN A 232 13.65 -22.75 -20.58
CA ASN A 232 13.68 -23.87 -21.52
C ASN A 232 12.47 -23.88 -22.48
N ILE A 233 11.89 -22.71 -22.76
CA ILE A 233 10.71 -22.56 -23.61
C ILE A 233 11.11 -22.76 -25.08
N ASN A 234 10.43 -23.67 -25.78
CA ASN A 234 10.73 -23.98 -27.19
C ASN A 234 9.67 -23.51 -28.19
N SER A 235 8.54 -23.00 -27.72
CA SER A 235 7.41 -22.51 -28.53
C SER A 235 6.80 -21.24 -27.95
N ILE A 236 6.31 -20.35 -28.82
CA ILE A 236 5.60 -19.13 -28.42
C ILE A 236 4.08 -19.42 -28.45
N PRO A 237 3.33 -19.21 -27.36
CA PRO A 237 1.90 -19.50 -27.34
C PRO A 237 1.10 -18.34 -27.93
N PHE A 238 0.96 -18.33 -29.25
CA PHE A 238 0.21 -17.30 -29.96
C PHE A 238 -1.26 -17.17 -29.50
N SER A 239 -1.86 -18.25 -28.97
CA SER A 239 -3.20 -18.21 -28.38
C SER A 239 -3.24 -17.36 -27.11
N ALA A 240 -2.29 -17.54 -26.19
CA ALA A 240 -2.21 -16.77 -24.95
C ALA A 240 -1.85 -15.30 -25.23
N LEU A 241 -1.00 -15.03 -26.22
CA LEU A 241 -0.61 -13.67 -26.59
C LEU A 241 -1.66 -12.91 -27.40
N LYS A 242 -2.75 -13.56 -27.84
CA LYS A 242 -3.73 -12.98 -28.77
C LYS A 242 -4.46 -11.78 -28.15
N ASP A 243 -4.83 -11.90 -26.88
CA ASP A 243 -5.67 -10.90 -26.19
C ASP A 243 -4.85 -9.85 -25.43
N LEU A 244 -3.51 -10.01 -25.39
CA LEU A 244 -2.57 -9.07 -24.78
C LEU A 244 -2.29 -7.87 -25.71
N LYS A 245 -3.29 -6.99 -25.84
CA LYS A 245 -3.29 -5.83 -26.75
C LYS A 245 -2.30 -4.73 -26.36
N TYR A 246 -1.94 -4.65 -25.07
CA TYR A 246 -1.00 -3.65 -24.56
C TYR A 246 0.44 -4.16 -24.50
N LEU A 247 0.69 -5.44 -24.81
CA LEU A 247 2.00 -6.04 -24.72
C LEU A 247 2.94 -5.46 -25.79
N LYS A 248 3.97 -4.76 -25.32
CA LYS A 248 4.99 -4.08 -26.13
C LYS A 248 6.29 -4.87 -26.18
N GLU A 249 6.66 -5.56 -25.10
CA GLU A 249 7.94 -6.27 -25.00
C GLU A 249 7.73 -7.70 -24.51
N LEU A 250 8.27 -8.67 -25.25
CA LEU A 250 8.38 -10.07 -24.86
C LEU A 250 9.85 -10.47 -24.94
N ASN A 251 10.49 -10.70 -23.81
CA ASN A 251 11.87 -11.18 -23.75
C ASN A 251 11.89 -12.70 -23.58
N LEU A 252 12.32 -13.40 -24.62
CA LEU A 252 12.53 -14.84 -24.70
C LEU A 252 14.00 -15.18 -24.98
N SER A 253 14.92 -14.23 -24.76
CA SER A 253 16.35 -14.48 -24.89
C SER A 253 16.80 -15.69 -24.07
N ASN A 254 17.82 -16.41 -24.55
CA ASN A 254 18.35 -17.61 -23.90
C ASN A 254 17.29 -18.70 -23.64
N ASN A 255 16.36 -18.88 -24.58
CA ASN A 255 15.44 -20.02 -24.65
C ASN A 255 15.65 -20.80 -25.97
N PRO A 256 15.35 -22.11 -26.03
CA PRO A 256 15.44 -22.93 -27.25
C PRO A 256 14.32 -22.66 -28.28
N ILE A 257 13.98 -21.39 -28.54
CA ILE A 257 12.96 -20.98 -29.51
C ILE A 257 13.48 -21.19 -30.94
N SER A 258 12.77 -22.00 -31.73
CA SER A 258 13.15 -22.28 -33.11
C SER A 258 13.07 -21.05 -34.02
N ILE A 259 13.84 -21.07 -35.12
CA ILE A 259 13.77 -20.03 -36.16
C ILE A 259 12.35 -19.93 -36.76
N ALA A 260 11.63 -21.05 -36.86
CA ALA A 260 10.27 -21.08 -37.37
C ALA A 260 9.30 -20.32 -36.46
N GLU A 261 9.42 -20.49 -35.13
CA GLU A 261 8.63 -19.75 -34.14
C GLU A 261 8.88 -18.25 -34.20
N LYS A 262 10.16 -17.83 -34.31
CA LYS A 262 10.52 -16.42 -34.48
C LYS A 262 9.94 -15.81 -35.75
N LYS A 263 9.90 -16.56 -36.86
CA LYS A 263 9.26 -16.13 -38.11
C LYS A 263 7.75 -15.98 -37.95
N LYS A 264 7.09 -17.00 -37.39
CA LYS A 264 5.64 -17.00 -37.12
C LYS A 264 5.22 -15.84 -36.22
N LYS A 265 6.03 -15.49 -35.22
CA LYS A 265 5.82 -14.30 -34.40
C LYS A 265 5.86 -13.01 -35.21
N LYS A 266 6.82 -12.85 -36.13
CA LYS A 266 6.90 -11.64 -36.98
C LYS A 266 5.67 -11.49 -37.88
N GLU A 267 5.06 -12.60 -38.29
CA GLU A 267 3.84 -12.60 -39.09
C GLU A 267 2.58 -12.30 -38.25
N LEU A 268 2.45 -12.89 -37.06
CA LEU A 268 1.23 -12.79 -36.24
C LEU A 268 1.19 -11.59 -35.28
N ARG A 269 2.35 -11.12 -34.80
CA ARG A 269 2.51 -9.99 -33.86
C ARG A 269 3.71 -9.12 -34.28
N PRO A 270 3.67 -8.46 -35.45
CA PRO A 270 4.76 -7.60 -35.90
C PRO A 270 4.98 -6.38 -35.00
N ASP A 271 3.94 -5.97 -34.26
CA ASP A 271 3.89 -4.87 -33.30
C ASP A 271 4.71 -5.12 -32.02
N LEU A 272 4.80 -6.39 -31.60
CA LEU A 272 5.45 -6.78 -30.35
C LEU A 272 6.98 -6.71 -30.51
N ASP A 273 7.72 -6.12 -29.57
CA ASP A 273 9.17 -6.28 -29.56
C ASP A 273 9.54 -7.66 -29.00
N LEU A 274 10.39 -8.41 -29.72
CA LEU A 274 10.85 -9.74 -29.32
C LEU A 274 12.36 -9.69 -29.11
N ILE A 275 12.77 -9.79 -27.84
CA ILE A 275 14.17 -9.84 -27.38
C ILE A 275 14.57 -11.30 -27.16
#